data_AF-A0A958FUL6-F1
#
_entry.id   AF-A0A958FUL6-F1
#
_cell.length_a   1.000
_cell.length_b   1.000
_cell.length_c   1.000
_cell.angle_alpha   90.00
_cell.angle_beta   90.00
_cell.angle_gamma   90.00
#
_symmetry.space_group_name_H-M   'P 1'
#
loop_
_entity.id
_entity.type
_entity.pdbx_description
1 polymer ?
#
loop_
_entity_poly.entity_id
_entity_poly.type
_entity_poly.pdbx_seq_one_letter_code
_entity_poly.pdbx_strand_id
1 'polypeptide(L)'
;MQGNDSQEIFSLLLRIVKRRKWLILASLLALMTPIIIYNEITPPVYEASTMLVFEEFSNPVDNFDYEVSKEVFFNNQIEEIKSYSFNKDILLSLPKDVVQRLGMPEEGSTLFDTTEYRVLKIQKALSATPIKGSNIVRIGYQSKDKELCKFIANAAADALKNRNAELKREGVGGVRRYIEEQVQQYKSQLDESEMALREFKEANNITSVDQEGEELQRRLTEAEISYNSVRTQRGALEKRLSGLNEQLTSQKKDLVPAITDIGSPWAQRLRERLIDLNTQYMELKAQGYPDDHPKMRDLSSNINKVKTELKEKALKIAQGEVGANPITQIEKLIEE
;
A
#
# COMPACT_ATOMS: atom_id res chain seq x y z
N MET A 1 -89.86 -24.12 -21.97
CA MET A 1 -90.37 -23.82 -23.33
C MET A 1 -89.27 -23.55 -24.37
N GLN A 2 -87.99 -23.40 -24.04
CA GLN A 2 -86.91 -23.16 -25.03
C GLN A 2 -86.36 -24.42 -25.77
N GLY A 3 -86.76 -25.63 -25.38
CA GLY A 3 -86.21 -26.88 -25.94
C GLY A 3 -86.90 -27.41 -27.20
N ASN A 4 -88.14 -26.97 -27.49
CA ASN A 4 -88.91 -27.50 -28.62
C ASN A 4 -88.69 -26.66 -29.91
N ASP A 5 -88.59 -25.34 -29.75
CA ASP A 5 -88.33 -24.42 -30.88
C ASP A 5 -86.94 -24.66 -31.50
N SER A 6 -85.95 -25.05 -30.70
CA SER A 6 -84.60 -25.39 -31.19
C SER A 6 -84.58 -26.69 -32.01
N GLN A 7 -85.38 -27.68 -31.63
CA GLN A 7 -85.54 -28.94 -32.38
C GLN A 7 -86.25 -28.71 -33.72
N GLU A 8 -87.28 -27.84 -33.73
CA GLU A 8 -87.99 -27.49 -34.97
C GLU A 8 -87.10 -26.73 -35.96
N ILE A 9 -86.35 -25.72 -35.49
CA ILE A 9 -85.40 -24.97 -36.32
C ILE A 9 -84.33 -25.90 -36.90
N PHE A 10 -83.80 -26.83 -36.09
CA PHE A 10 -82.80 -27.79 -36.54
C PHE A 10 -83.34 -28.72 -37.65
N SER A 11 -84.57 -29.23 -37.49
CA SER A 11 -85.22 -30.09 -38.49
C SER A 11 -85.51 -29.36 -39.81
N LEU A 12 -85.87 -28.08 -39.75
CA LEU A 12 -86.10 -27.21 -40.92
C LEU A 12 -84.80 -26.97 -41.69
N LEU A 13 -83.71 -26.63 -40.98
CA LEU A 13 -82.37 -26.50 -41.58
C LEU A 13 -81.95 -27.81 -42.26
N LEU A 14 -82.19 -28.97 -41.62
CA LEU A 14 -81.82 -30.27 -42.17
C LEU A 14 -82.57 -30.62 -43.46
N ARG A 15 -83.86 -30.24 -43.57
CA ARG A 15 -84.64 -30.41 -44.82
C ARG A 15 -84.12 -29.51 -45.93
N ILE A 16 -83.77 -28.26 -45.62
CA ILE A 16 -83.20 -27.32 -46.60
C ILE A 16 -81.87 -27.85 -47.12
N VAL A 17 -81.01 -28.33 -46.23
CA VAL A 17 -79.71 -28.94 -46.59
C VAL A 17 -79.92 -30.18 -47.46
N LYS A 18 -80.81 -31.11 -47.09
CA LYS A 18 -81.07 -32.32 -47.91
C LYS A 18 -81.62 -31.99 -49.31
N ARG A 19 -82.48 -30.97 -49.43
CA ARG A 19 -83.09 -30.57 -50.70
C ARG A 19 -82.11 -29.82 -51.62
N ARG A 20 -81.18 -29.04 -51.05
CA ARG A 20 -80.20 -28.24 -51.79
C ARG A 20 -78.76 -28.76 -51.70
N LYS A 21 -78.56 -30.00 -51.26
CA LYS A 21 -77.24 -30.61 -51.02
C LYS A 21 -76.26 -30.46 -52.19
N TRP A 22 -76.74 -30.55 -53.43
CA TRP A 22 -75.91 -30.39 -54.63
C TRP A 22 -75.47 -28.95 -54.87
N LEU A 23 -76.30 -27.94 -54.58
CA LEU A 23 -75.91 -26.54 -54.66
C LEU A 23 -74.90 -26.17 -53.57
N ILE A 24 -75.11 -26.67 -52.35
CA ILE A 24 -74.19 -26.49 -51.22
C ILE A 24 -72.84 -27.15 -51.53
N LEU A 25 -72.87 -28.37 -52.08
CA LEU A 25 -71.66 -29.10 -52.46
C LEU A 25 -70.94 -28.42 -53.62
N ALA A 26 -71.66 -27.89 -54.62
CA ALA A 26 -71.07 -27.12 -55.72
C ALA A 26 -70.41 -25.82 -55.23
N SER A 27 -71.04 -25.07 -54.31
CA SER A 27 -70.42 -23.86 -53.74
C SER A 27 -69.20 -24.18 -52.88
N LEU A 28 -69.25 -25.28 -52.12
CA LEU A 28 -68.11 -25.76 -51.34
C LEU A 28 -66.94 -26.14 -52.27
N LEU A 29 -67.24 -26.89 -53.33
CA LEU A 29 -66.24 -27.34 -54.30
C LEU A 29 -65.65 -26.14 -55.04
N ALA A 30 -66.46 -25.18 -55.46
CA ALA A 30 -66.01 -23.95 -56.13
C ALA A 30 -65.08 -23.09 -55.27
N LEU A 31 -65.21 -23.15 -53.93
CA LEU A 31 -64.29 -22.49 -53.00
C LEU A 31 -63.03 -23.34 -52.73
N MET A 32 -63.17 -24.66 -52.61
CA MET A 32 -62.05 -25.55 -52.29
C MET A 32 -61.12 -25.80 -53.48
N THR A 33 -61.63 -25.90 -54.70
CA THR A 33 -60.81 -26.17 -55.89
C THR A 33 -59.70 -25.14 -56.12
N PRO A 34 -59.92 -23.81 -56.08
CA PRO A 34 -58.83 -22.85 -56.25
C PRO A 34 -57.81 -22.92 -55.09
N ILE A 35 -58.26 -23.22 -53.87
CA ILE A 35 -57.37 -23.36 -52.70
C ILE A 35 -56.46 -24.58 -52.85
N ILE A 36 -57.03 -25.72 -53.27
CA ILE A 36 -56.27 -26.96 -53.49
C ILE A 36 -55.27 -26.78 -54.63
N ILE A 37 -55.70 -26.17 -55.75
CA ILE A 37 -54.83 -25.87 -56.89
C ILE A 37 -53.68 -24.95 -56.47
N TYR A 38 -53.98 -23.90 -55.71
CA TYR A 38 -52.96 -23.00 -55.19
C TYR A 38 -51.96 -23.71 -54.27
N ASN A 39 -52.44 -24.60 -53.39
CA ASN A 39 -51.60 -25.35 -52.46
C ASN A 39 -50.67 -26.35 -53.18
N GLU A 40 -51.15 -27.05 -54.21
CA GLU A 40 -50.35 -27.97 -55.03
C GLU A 40 -49.29 -27.25 -55.89
N ILE A 41 -49.60 -26.05 -56.39
CA ILE A 41 -48.65 -25.28 -57.23
C ILE A 41 -47.60 -24.55 -56.38
N THR A 42 -47.94 -24.19 -55.14
CA THR A 42 -47.02 -23.42 -54.29
C THR A 42 -45.87 -24.33 -53.82
N PRO A 43 -44.61 -24.03 -54.19
CA PRO A 43 -43.49 -24.89 -53.80
C PRO A 43 -43.32 -24.92 -52.28
N PRO A 44 -43.07 -26.09 -51.68
CA PRO A 44 -42.89 -26.21 -50.24
C PRO A 44 -41.67 -25.41 -49.77
N VAL A 45 -41.81 -24.74 -48.63
CA VAL A 45 -40.72 -24.03 -47.96
C VAL A 45 -40.28 -24.87 -46.76
N TYR A 46 -39.00 -25.26 -46.76
CA TYR A 46 -38.39 -26.03 -45.69
C TYR A 46 -37.57 -25.12 -44.79
N GLU A 47 -37.58 -25.42 -43.50
CA GLU A 47 -36.76 -24.73 -42.51
C GLU A 47 -35.83 -25.73 -41.81
N ALA A 48 -34.56 -25.38 -41.70
CA ALA A 48 -33.63 -26.03 -40.78
C ALA A 48 -33.23 -25.02 -39.71
N SER A 49 -33.19 -25.47 -38.46
CA SER A 49 -32.83 -24.62 -37.33
C SER A 49 -31.71 -25.23 -36.50
N THR A 50 -30.78 -24.40 -36.06
CA THR A 50 -29.77 -24.74 -35.05
C THR A 50 -29.97 -23.86 -33.81
N MET A 51 -29.55 -24.37 -32.66
CA MET A 51 -29.64 -23.67 -31.38
C MET A 51 -28.25 -23.51 -30.80
N LEU A 52 -27.89 -22.27 -30.48
CA LEU A 52 -26.60 -21.94 -29.89
C LEU A 52 -26.82 -21.36 -28.50
N VAL A 53 -26.12 -21.94 -27.53
CA VAL A 53 -26.07 -21.45 -26.15
C VAL A 53 -24.92 -20.46 -26.06
N PHE A 54 -25.20 -19.26 -25.55
CA PHE A 54 -24.17 -18.28 -25.21
C PHE A 54 -23.85 -18.37 -23.72
N GLU A 55 -22.56 -18.46 -23.42
CA GLU A 55 -22.06 -18.29 -22.06
C GLU A 55 -22.25 -16.82 -21.67
N GLU A 56 -22.72 -16.57 -20.44
CA GLU A 56 -22.72 -15.21 -19.89
C GLU A 56 -21.28 -14.74 -19.80
N PHE A 57 -20.98 -13.58 -20.39
CA PHE A 57 -19.67 -12.96 -20.30
C PHE A 57 -19.45 -12.52 -18.85
N SER A 58 -18.79 -13.36 -18.04
CA SER A 58 -18.23 -12.92 -16.76
C SER A 58 -16.90 -12.22 -17.06
N ASN A 59 -16.84 -10.90 -16.87
CA ASN A 59 -15.59 -10.17 -17.00
C ASN A 59 -14.58 -10.76 -15.98
N PRO A 60 -13.41 -11.23 -16.43
CA PRO A 60 -12.40 -11.80 -15.51
C PRO A 60 -11.69 -10.72 -14.67
N VAL A 61 -11.97 -9.44 -14.95
CA VAL A 61 -11.45 -8.28 -14.24
C VAL A 61 -12.63 -7.58 -13.58
N ASP A 62 -12.74 -7.74 -12.26
CA ASP A 62 -13.83 -7.23 -11.40
C ASP A 62 -14.02 -5.69 -11.45
N ASN A 63 -13.08 -4.96 -12.05
CA ASN A 63 -13.02 -3.49 -12.00
C ASN A 63 -13.64 -2.77 -13.21
N PHE A 64 -14.15 -3.49 -14.21
CA PHE A 64 -14.90 -2.87 -15.31
C PHE A 64 -16.40 -3.01 -15.06
N ASP A 65 -16.97 -1.97 -14.45
CA ASP A 65 -18.39 -1.80 -14.08
C ASP A 65 -19.34 -1.65 -15.30
N TYR A 66 -18.93 -2.13 -16.47
CA TYR A 66 -19.80 -2.21 -17.64
C TYR A 66 -20.63 -3.48 -17.57
N GLU A 67 -21.70 -3.45 -16.78
CA GLU A 67 -22.75 -4.47 -16.82
C GLU A 67 -23.54 -4.33 -18.13
N VAL A 68 -23.07 -5.00 -19.19
CA VAL A 68 -23.81 -5.08 -20.45
C VAL A 68 -25.08 -5.88 -20.19
N SER A 69 -26.24 -5.24 -20.35
CA SER A 69 -27.50 -5.94 -20.15
C SER A 69 -27.61 -7.13 -21.10
N LYS A 70 -28.17 -8.22 -20.59
CA LYS A 70 -28.38 -9.46 -21.34
C LYS A 70 -29.13 -9.23 -22.65
N GLU A 71 -30.10 -8.31 -22.65
CA GLU A 71 -30.86 -7.93 -23.84
C GLU A 71 -30.00 -7.22 -24.89
N VAL A 72 -29.14 -6.28 -24.48
CA VAL A 72 -28.19 -5.62 -25.38
C VAL A 72 -27.22 -6.63 -25.97
N PHE A 73 -26.70 -7.55 -25.15
CA PHE A 73 -25.85 -8.64 -25.64
C PHE A 73 -26.55 -9.48 -26.72
N PHE A 74 -27.76 -9.98 -26.45
CA PHE A 74 -28.48 -10.79 -27.44
C PHE A 74 -28.84 -10.03 -28.71
N ASN A 75 -29.23 -8.76 -28.60
CA ASN A 75 -29.51 -7.93 -29.76
C ASN A 75 -28.26 -7.75 -30.64
N ASN A 76 -27.09 -7.53 -30.03
CA ASN A 76 -25.82 -7.44 -30.76
C ASN A 76 -25.50 -8.75 -31.49
N GLN A 77 -25.67 -9.90 -30.83
CA GLN A 77 -25.43 -11.21 -31.47
C GLN A 77 -26.39 -11.46 -32.64
N ILE A 78 -27.66 -11.06 -32.49
CA ILE A 78 -28.67 -11.20 -33.55
C ILE A 78 -28.32 -10.32 -34.76
N GLU A 79 -27.92 -9.08 -34.53
CA GLU A 79 -27.51 -8.17 -35.61
C GLU A 79 -26.20 -8.61 -36.27
N GLU A 80 -25.28 -9.20 -35.51
CA GLU A 80 -24.09 -9.83 -36.08
C GLU A 80 -24.45 -10.98 -37.02
N ILE A 81 -25.36 -11.88 -36.62
CA ILE A 81 -25.83 -12.99 -37.45
C ILE A 81 -26.53 -12.48 -38.72
N LYS A 82 -27.24 -11.35 -38.65
CA LYS A 82 -27.87 -10.72 -39.82
C LYS A 82 -26.90 -9.92 -40.68
N SER A 83 -25.67 -9.69 -40.23
CA SER A 83 -24.71 -8.84 -40.94
C SER A 83 -24.25 -9.46 -42.26
N TYR A 84 -23.89 -8.60 -43.22
CA TYR A 84 -23.38 -9.04 -44.51
C TYR A 84 -22.09 -9.86 -44.38
N SER A 85 -21.16 -9.45 -43.51
CA SER A 85 -19.89 -10.15 -43.32
C SER A 85 -20.09 -11.57 -42.81
N PHE A 86 -20.98 -11.75 -41.83
CA PHE A 86 -21.30 -13.08 -41.31
C PHE A 86 -21.92 -14.00 -42.38
N ASN A 87 -22.86 -13.48 -43.18
CA ASN A 87 -23.48 -14.24 -44.26
C ASN A 87 -22.49 -14.55 -45.40
N LYS A 88 -21.49 -13.69 -45.61
CA LYS A 88 -20.35 -13.95 -46.51
C LYS A 88 -19.46 -15.07 -45.98
N ASP A 89 -19.15 -15.08 -44.69
CA ASP A 89 -18.37 -16.14 -44.05
C ASP A 89 -19.07 -17.50 -44.19
N ILE A 90 -20.39 -17.54 -44.00
CA ILE A 90 -21.21 -18.72 -44.28
C ILE A 90 -21.00 -19.16 -45.73
N LEU A 91 -21.21 -18.27 -46.71
CA LEU A 91 -21.06 -18.59 -48.13
C LEU A 91 -19.68 -19.18 -48.46
N LEU A 92 -18.62 -18.61 -47.89
CA LEU A 92 -17.23 -19.04 -48.13
C LEU A 92 -16.91 -20.38 -47.47
N SER A 93 -17.59 -20.74 -46.37
CA SER A 93 -17.43 -22.02 -45.68
C SER A 93 -18.18 -23.18 -46.36
N LEU A 94 -19.15 -22.88 -47.23
CA LEU A 94 -19.97 -23.89 -47.89
C LEU A 94 -19.19 -24.65 -48.98
N PRO A 95 -19.42 -25.96 -49.15
CA PRO A 95 -18.89 -26.72 -50.28
C PRO A 95 -19.38 -26.14 -51.61
N LYS A 96 -18.52 -26.19 -52.64
CA LYS A 96 -18.83 -25.66 -53.99
C LYS A 96 -20.15 -26.20 -54.56
N ASP A 97 -20.46 -27.46 -54.30
CA ASP A 97 -21.68 -28.12 -54.76
C ASP A 97 -22.94 -27.53 -54.12
N VAL A 98 -22.85 -27.13 -52.84
CA VAL A 98 -23.95 -26.47 -52.11
C VAL A 98 -24.13 -25.03 -52.58
N VAL A 99 -23.02 -24.34 -52.84
CA VAL A 99 -23.05 -22.96 -53.36
C VAL A 99 -23.75 -22.88 -54.72
N GLN A 100 -23.63 -23.90 -55.56
CA GLN A 100 -24.35 -23.96 -56.84
C GLN A 100 -25.88 -24.06 -56.66
N ARG A 101 -26.35 -24.73 -55.60
CA ARG A 101 -27.78 -24.88 -55.29
C ARG A 101 -28.46 -23.58 -54.85
N LEU A 102 -27.69 -22.58 -54.44
CA LEU A 102 -28.22 -21.23 -54.21
C LEU A 102 -28.73 -20.58 -55.51
N GLY A 103 -28.42 -21.13 -56.69
CA GLY A 103 -28.88 -20.62 -57.98
C GLY A 103 -28.25 -19.28 -58.35
N MET A 104 -28.61 -18.79 -59.53
CA MET A 104 -28.23 -17.49 -60.08
C MET A 104 -29.48 -16.81 -60.64
N PRO A 105 -29.53 -15.47 -60.70
CA PRO A 105 -30.59 -14.80 -61.43
C PRO A 105 -30.47 -15.10 -62.93
N GLU A 106 -31.61 -15.26 -63.60
CA GLU A 106 -31.68 -15.59 -65.04
C GLU A 106 -31.14 -14.47 -65.93
N GLU A 107 -31.17 -13.21 -65.46
CA GLU A 107 -30.61 -12.03 -66.16
C GLU A 107 -29.44 -11.45 -65.37
N GLY A 108 -28.22 -11.94 -65.65
CA GLY A 108 -26.99 -11.36 -65.12
C GLY A 108 -26.27 -10.53 -66.18
N SER A 109 -26.12 -9.23 -65.97
CA SER A 109 -25.19 -8.41 -66.76
C SER A 109 -23.74 -8.84 -66.49
N THR A 110 -22.79 -8.51 -67.37
CA THR A 110 -21.36 -8.84 -67.20
C THR A 110 -20.70 -8.21 -65.96
N LEU A 111 -21.39 -7.28 -65.30
CA LEU A 111 -20.97 -6.61 -64.06
C LEU A 111 -21.59 -7.22 -62.80
N PHE A 112 -22.31 -8.34 -62.92
CA PHE A 112 -23.04 -8.93 -61.81
C PHE A 112 -22.12 -9.68 -60.84
N ASP A 113 -21.97 -9.18 -59.59
CA ASP A 113 -21.27 -9.92 -58.55
C ASP A 113 -22.14 -11.09 -58.05
N THR A 114 -21.79 -12.28 -58.54
CA THR A 114 -22.44 -13.53 -58.18
C THR A 114 -22.33 -13.83 -56.68
N THR A 115 -21.23 -13.38 -56.05
CA THR A 115 -20.98 -13.58 -54.62
C THR A 115 -21.95 -12.74 -53.82
N GLU A 116 -22.05 -11.45 -54.12
CA GLU A 116 -22.94 -10.51 -53.44
C GLU A 116 -24.40 -10.97 -53.49
N TYR A 117 -24.87 -11.41 -54.67
CA TYR A 117 -26.22 -11.96 -54.81
C TYR A 117 -26.48 -13.15 -53.88
N ARG A 118 -25.54 -14.10 -53.81
CA ARG A 118 -25.67 -15.29 -52.97
C ARG A 118 -25.66 -14.92 -51.49
N VAL A 119 -24.82 -13.96 -51.08
CA VAL A 119 -24.81 -13.47 -49.69
C VAL A 119 -26.15 -12.84 -49.34
N LEU A 120 -26.68 -11.96 -50.20
CA LEU A 120 -27.98 -11.31 -49.98
C LEU A 120 -29.13 -12.32 -49.96
N LYS A 121 -29.05 -13.38 -50.78
CA LYS A 121 -30.02 -14.48 -50.77
C LYS A 121 -29.98 -15.26 -49.46
N ILE A 122 -28.80 -15.53 -48.91
CA ILE A 122 -28.65 -16.16 -47.60
C ILE A 122 -29.22 -15.24 -46.52
N GLN A 123 -28.80 -13.97 -46.52
CA GLN A 123 -29.20 -12.98 -45.53
C GLN A 123 -30.72 -12.77 -45.44
N LYS A 124 -31.42 -12.75 -46.59
CA LYS A 124 -32.89 -12.60 -46.62
C LYS A 124 -33.65 -13.81 -46.05
N ALA A 125 -33.07 -15.01 -46.15
CA ALA A 125 -33.69 -16.26 -45.76
C ALA A 125 -33.21 -16.79 -44.40
N LEU A 126 -32.15 -16.19 -43.84
CA LEU A 126 -31.64 -16.48 -42.51
C LEU A 126 -32.41 -15.68 -41.46
N SER A 127 -32.83 -16.35 -40.39
CA SER A 127 -33.48 -15.74 -39.24
C SER A 127 -32.71 -16.07 -37.97
N ALA A 128 -32.67 -15.12 -37.03
CA ALA A 128 -32.08 -15.30 -35.72
C ALA A 128 -33.06 -14.78 -34.66
N THR A 129 -33.46 -15.66 -33.74
CA THR A 129 -34.46 -15.37 -32.71
C THR A 129 -33.98 -15.84 -31.33
N PRO A 130 -34.02 -14.98 -30.29
CA PRO A 130 -33.67 -15.38 -28.95
C PRO A 130 -34.82 -16.18 -28.33
N ILE A 131 -34.50 -17.26 -27.62
CA ILE A 131 -35.49 -18.05 -26.88
C ILE A 131 -35.68 -17.40 -25.50
N LYS A 132 -36.86 -16.82 -25.28
CA LYS A 132 -37.23 -16.11 -24.05
C LYS A 132 -36.95 -16.97 -22.81
N GLY A 133 -36.30 -16.39 -21.80
CA GLY A 133 -35.98 -17.06 -20.54
C GLY A 133 -34.79 -18.03 -20.64
N SER A 134 -33.99 -17.97 -21.70
CA SER A 134 -32.80 -18.82 -21.87
C SER A 134 -31.65 -18.07 -22.53
N ASN A 135 -30.44 -18.65 -22.49
CA ASN A 135 -29.27 -18.08 -23.15
C ASN A 135 -29.10 -18.60 -24.57
N ILE A 136 -30.21 -18.90 -25.24
CA ILE A 136 -30.21 -19.62 -26.52
C ILE A 136 -30.70 -18.71 -27.63
N VAL A 137 -29.93 -18.66 -28.72
CA VAL A 137 -30.40 -18.10 -29.99
C VAL A 137 -30.68 -19.24 -30.95
N ARG A 138 -31.90 -19.24 -31.51
CA ARG A 138 -32.29 -20.11 -32.60
C ARG A 138 -31.96 -19.42 -33.91
N ILE A 139 -31.12 -20.07 -34.72
CA ILE A 139 -30.80 -19.62 -36.08
C ILE A 139 -31.53 -20.55 -37.05
N GLY A 140 -32.39 -20.00 -37.89
CA GLY A 140 -33.18 -20.73 -38.87
C GLY A 140 -32.84 -20.30 -40.29
N TYR A 141 -32.88 -21.22 -41.24
CA TYR A 141 -32.78 -20.91 -42.66
C TYR A 141 -33.92 -21.54 -43.45
N GLN A 142 -34.60 -20.74 -44.27
CA GLN A 142 -35.76 -21.14 -45.06
C GLN A 142 -35.46 -21.18 -46.56
N SER A 143 -35.73 -22.32 -47.21
CA SER A 143 -35.55 -22.47 -48.65
C SER A 143 -36.39 -23.61 -49.22
N LYS A 144 -36.47 -23.68 -50.55
CA LYS A 144 -37.15 -24.75 -51.29
C LYS A 144 -36.34 -26.06 -51.30
N ASP A 145 -35.04 -26.02 -51.03
CA ASP A 145 -34.17 -27.20 -50.96
C ASP A 145 -33.89 -27.58 -49.49
N LYS A 146 -34.32 -28.78 -49.08
CA LYS A 146 -34.13 -29.33 -47.75
C LYS A 146 -32.66 -29.47 -47.34
N GLU A 147 -31.82 -29.92 -48.26
CA GLU A 147 -30.40 -30.15 -47.98
C GLU A 147 -29.69 -28.82 -47.80
N LEU A 148 -30.00 -27.84 -48.65
CA LEU A 148 -29.46 -26.49 -48.55
C LEU A 148 -29.75 -25.86 -47.19
N CYS A 149 -30.97 -26.03 -46.67
CA CYS A 149 -31.31 -25.52 -45.33
C CYS A 149 -30.42 -26.13 -44.25
N LYS A 150 -30.22 -27.45 -44.28
CA LYS A 150 -29.36 -28.14 -43.31
C LYS A 150 -27.92 -27.64 -43.38
N PHE A 151 -27.36 -27.51 -44.59
CA PHE A 151 -25.98 -27.05 -44.76
C PHE A 151 -25.80 -25.62 -44.26
N ILE A 152 -26.71 -24.70 -44.60
CA ILE A 152 -26.60 -23.30 -44.18
C ILE A 152 -26.79 -23.15 -42.66
N ALA A 153 -27.77 -23.83 -42.07
CA ALA A 153 -27.98 -23.77 -40.62
C ALA A 153 -26.76 -24.29 -39.84
N ASN A 154 -26.12 -25.37 -40.30
CA ASN A 154 -24.90 -25.90 -39.70
C ASN A 154 -23.71 -24.96 -39.92
N ALA A 155 -23.52 -24.46 -41.15
CA ALA A 155 -22.46 -23.51 -41.47
C ALA A 155 -22.58 -22.21 -40.66
N ALA A 156 -23.79 -21.72 -40.40
CA ALA A 156 -24.02 -20.58 -39.52
C ALA A 156 -23.56 -20.85 -38.08
N ALA A 157 -23.84 -22.05 -37.55
CA ALA A 157 -23.36 -22.43 -36.22
C ALA A 157 -21.82 -22.49 -36.16
N ASP A 158 -21.18 -23.12 -37.15
CA ASP A 158 -19.73 -23.25 -37.19
C ASP A 158 -19.05 -21.90 -37.39
N ALA A 159 -19.58 -21.04 -38.28
CA ALA A 159 -19.08 -19.69 -38.50
C ALA A 159 -19.12 -18.85 -37.21
N LEU A 160 -20.25 -18.89 -36.49
CA LEU A 160 -20.39 -18.13 -35.24
C LEU A 160 -19.46 -18.65 -34.14
N LYS A 161 -19.32 -19.98 -34.04
CA LYS A 161 -18.38 -20.62 -33.11
C LYS A 161 -16.94 -20.18 -33.39
N ASN A 162 -16.52 -20.20 -34.66
CA ASN A 162 -15.17 -19.82 -35.07
C ASN A 162 -14.91 -18.33 -34.81
N ARG A 163 -15.86 -17.46 -35.12
CA ARG A 163 -15.75 -16.01 -34.90
C ARG A 163 -15.67 -15.66 -33.42
N ASN A 164 -16.50 -16.28 -32.58
CA ASN A 164 -16.41 -16.12 -31.13
C ASN A 164 -15.11 -16.66 -30.56
N ALA A 165 -14.59 -17.78 -31.09
CA ALA A 165 -13.30 -18.31 -30.67
C ALA A 165 -12.15 -17.34 -31.03
N GLU A 166 -12.21 -16.70 -32.19
CA GLU A 166 -11.21 -15.70 -32.60
C GLU A 166 -11.29 -14.43 -31.75
N LEU A 167 -12.50 -13.89 -31.52
CA LEU A 167 -12.70 -12.76 -30.62
C LEU A 167 -12.20 -13.05 -29.19
N LYS A 168 -12.44 -14.26 -28.67
CA LYS A 168 -11.88 -14.69 -27.37
C LYS A 168 -10.36 -14.71 -27.40
N ARG A 169 -9.72 -15.17 -28.48
CA ARG A 169 -8.24 -15.16 -28.62
C ARG A 169 -7.67 -13.75 -28.71
N GLU A 170 -8.27 -12.88 -29.53
CA GLU A 170 -7.88 -11.48 -29.66
C GLU A 170 -8.02 -10.73 -28.33
N GLY A 171 -9.15 -10.94 -27.62
CA GLY A 171 -9.38 -10.36 -26.30
C GLY A 171 -8.35 -10.79 -25.26
N VAL A 172 -7.95 -12.07 -25.25
CA VAL A 172 -6.87 -12.56 -24.39
C VAL A 172 -5.53 -11.92 -24.74
N GLY A 173 -5.25 -11.67 -26.01
CA GLY A 173 -4.06 -10.94 -26.45
C GLY A 173 -4.05 -9.48 -25.97
N GLY A 174 -5.21 -8.81 -26.00
CA GLY A 174 -5.37 -7.44 -25.48
C GLY A 174 -5.17 -7.35 -23.97
N VAL A 175 -5.78 -8.26 -23.20
CA VAL A 175 -5.61 -8.33 -21.74
C VAL A 175 -4.14 -8.61 -21.38
N ARG A 176 -3.49 -9.54 -22.09
CA ARG A 176 -2.06 -9.81 -21.88
C ARG A 176 -1.21 -8.56 -22.10
N ARG A 177 -1.42 -7.83 -23.21
CA ARG A 177 -0.67 -6.60 -23.51
C ARG A 177 -0.91 -5.53 -22.46
N TYR A 178 -2.16 -5.35 -22.02
CA TYR A 178 -2.49 -4.44 -20.93
C TYR A 178 -1.76 -4.79 -19.63
N ILE A 179 -1.73 -6.07 -19.24
CA ILE A 179 -0.99 -6.53 -18.06
C ILE A 179 0.53 -6.30 -18.25
N GLU A 180 1.08 -6.59 -19.42
CA GLU A 180 2.50 -6.33 -19.73
C GLU A 180 2.85 -4.84 -19.58
N GLU A 181 1.98 -3.93 -20.07
CA GLU A 181 2.13 -2.49 -19.90
C GLU A 181 2.04 -2.06 -18.42
N GLN A 182 1.08 -2.60 -17.66
CA GLN A 182 0.93 -2.33 -16.23
C GLN A 182 2.15 -2.81 -15.44
N VAL A 183 2.65 -4.02 -15.72
CA VAL A 183 3.87 -4.55 -15.08
C VAL A 183 5.07 -3.64 -15.33
N GLN A 184 5.24 -3.16 -16.57
CA GLN A 184 6.32 -2.24 -16.89
C GLN A 184 6.18 -0.90 -16.16
N GLN A 185 4.96 -0.36 -16.07
CA GLN A 185 4.67 0.87 -15.33
C GLN A 185 4.97 0.71 -13.83
N TYR A 186 4.49 -0.35 -13.19
CA TYR A 186 4.75 -0.61 -11.77
C TYR A 186 6.22 -0.89 -11.49
N LYS A 187 6.93 -1.55 -12.40
CA LYS A 187 8.38 -1.73 -12.28
C LYS A 187 9.11 -0.39 -12.30
N SER A 188 8.73 0.52 -13.21
CA SER A 188 9.31 1.87 -13.25
C SER A 188 9.02 2.67 -11.98
N GLN A 189 7.79 2.57 -11.45
CA GLN A 189 7.43 3.22 -10.19
C GLN A 189 8.19 2.63 -9.00
N LEU A 190 8.41 1.31 -8.98
CA LEU A 190 9.21 0.64 -7.98
C LEU A 190 10.66 1.12 -8.04
N ASP A 191 11.27 1.11 -9.23
CA ASP A 191 12.65 1.58 -9.44
C ASP A 191 12.82 3.05 -9.00
N GLU A 192 11.84 3.91 -9.31
CA GLU A 192 11.82 5.31 -8.85
C GLU A 192 11.69 5.41 -7.33
N SER A 193 10.81 4.61 -6.71
CA SER A 193 10.63 4.59 -5.26
C SER A 193 11.87 4.06 -4.52
N GLU A 194 12.56 3.06 -5.08
CA GLU A 194 13.81 2.52 -4.55
C GLU A 194 14.95 3.53 -4.67
N MET A 195 15.02 4.25 -5.80
CA MET A 195 15.99 5.32 -6.01
C MET A 195 15.77 6.47 -5.04
N ALA A 196 14.52 6.94 -4.89
CA ALA A 196 14.17 7.98 -3.92
C ALA A 196 14.47 7.54 -2.48
N LEU A 197 14.19 6.28 -2.13
CA LEU A 197 14.54 5.72 -0.82
C LEU A 197 16.06 5.69 -0.62
N ARG A 198 16.82 5.32 -1.66
CA ARG A 198 18.28 5.28 -1.61
C ARG A 198 18.87 6.69 -1.45
N GLU A 199 18.42 7.66 -2.23
CA GLU A 199 18.85 9.05 -2.12
C GLU A 199 18.53 9.62 -0.73
N PHE A 200 17.33 9.33 -0.21
CA PHE A 200 16.97 9.70 1.15
C PHE A 200 17.92 9.08 2.18
N LYS A 201 18.27 7.79 2.02
CA LYS A 201 19.24 7.12 2.91
C LYS A 201 20.63 7.73 2.82
N GLU A 202 21.13 8.00 1.62
CA GLU A 202 22.45 8.61 1.39
C GLU A 202 22.51 10.04 1.96
N ALA A 203 21.50 10.88 1.69
CA ALA A 203 21.43 12.26 2.18
C ALA A 203 21.40 12.35 3.72
N ASN A 204 20.80 11.36 4.38
CA ASN A 204 20.71 11.29 5.84
C ASN A 204 21.82 10.42 6.47
N ASN A 205 22.82 9.96 5.69
CA ASN A 205 23.87 9.02 6.13
C ASN A 205 23.30 7.77 6.83
N ILE A 206 22.13 7.31 6.41
CA ILE A 206 21.47 6.09 6.88
C ILE A 206 22.09 4.91 6.12
N THR A 207 23.38 4.66 6.35
CA THR A 207 24.08 3.49 5.81
C THR A 207 23.83 2.26 6.67
N SER A 208 23.47 2.45 7.94
CA SER A 208 23.14 1.38 8.89
C SER A 208 22.49 1.93 10.17
N VAL A 209 21.20 2.31 10.09
CA VAL A 209 20.42 2.75 11.27
C VAL A 209 20.49 1.74 12.42
N ASP A 210 20.57 0.44 12.11
CA ASP A 210 20.67 -0.59 13.15
C ASP A 210 22.02 -0.55 13.88
N GLN A 211 23.16 -0.44 13.18
CA GLN A 211 24.49 -0.52 13.82
C GLN A 211 24.90 0.77 14.54
N GLU A 212 24.62 1.94 13.96
CA GLU A 212 24.92 3.23 14.60
C GLU A 212 23.96 3.53 15.75
N GLY A 213 22.68 3.14 15.61
CA GLY A 213 21.69 3.19 16.69
C GLY A 213 22.07 2.30 17.86
N GLU A 214 22.50 1.06 17.60
CA GLU A 214 22.97 0.13 18.62
C GLU A 214 24.23 0.64 19.35
N GLU A 215 25.23 1.16 18.63
CA GLU A 215 26.46 1.67 19.25
C GLU A 215 26.20 2.96 20.07
N LEU A 216 25.31 3.85 19.60
CA LEU A 216 24.92 5.04 20.35
C LEU A 216 24.17 4.65 21.64
N GLN A 217 23.24 3.71 21.56
CA GLN A 217 22.53 3.18 22.72
C GLN A 217 23.49 2.49 23.70
N ARG A 218 24.49 1.75 23.20
CA ARG A 218 25.53 1.12 24.01
C ARG A 218 26.36 2.17 24.77
N ARG A 219 26.80 3.23 24.08
CA ARG A 219 27.57 4.33 24.70
C ARG A 219 26.75 5.11 25.72
N LEU A 220 25.47 5.36 25.45
CA LEU A 220 24.57 6.03 26.39
C LEU A 220 24.40 5.19 27.67
N THR A 221 24.18 3.89 27.49
CA THR A 221 24.06 2.95 28.61
C THR A 221 25.33 2.91 29.46
N GLU A 222 26.51 2.86 28.81
CA GLU A 222 27.80 2.87 29.51
C GLU A 222 28.05 4.20 30.26
N ALA A 223 27.66 5.32 29.66
CA ALA A 223 27.72 6.64 30.30
C ALA A 223 26.79 6.74 31.52
N GLU A 224 25.57 6.20 31.44
CA GLU A 224 24.64 6.16 32.58
C GLU A 224 25.15 5.27 33.71
N ILE A 225 25.71 4.11 33.39
CA ILE A 225 26.35 3.22 34.39
C ILE A 225 27.50 3.96 35.07
N SER A 226 28.38 4.61 34.30
CA SER A 226 29.49 5.40 34.83
C SER A 226 28.99 6.54 35.72
N TYR A 227 28.01 7.32 35.26
CA TYR A 227 27.42 8.42 36.02
C TYR A 227 26.83 7.94 37.36
N ASN A 228 26.05 6.86 37.34
CA ASN A 228 25.46 6.30 38.56
C ASN A 228 26.52 5.74 39.52
N SER A 229 27.60 5.16 38.99
CA SER A 229 28.74 4.69 39.81
C SER A 229 29.46 5.86 40.51
N VAL A 230 29.71 6.96 39.79
CA VAL A 230 30.34 8.15 40.36
C VAL A 230 29.40 8.83 41.36
N ARG A 231 28.10 8.88 41.06
CA ARG A 231 27.08 9.43 41.97
C ARG A 231 27.00 8.65 43.28
N THR A 232 27.03 7.32 43.22
CA THR A 232 27.01 6.47 44.42
C THR A 232 28.31 6.59 45.22
N GLN A 233 29.47 6.63 44.57
CA GLN A 233 30.76 6.90 45.22
C GLN A 233 30.76 8.25 45.93
N ARG A 234 30.26 9.31 45.27
CA ARG A 234 30.14 10.63 45.87
C ARG A 234 29.25 10.61 47.11
N GLY A 235 28.07 9.98 47.01
CA GLY A 235 27.17 9.84 48.17
C GLY A 235 27.79 9.05 49.33
N ALA A 236 28.59 8.02 49.04
CA ALA A 236 29.31 7.27 50.08
C ALA A 236 30.42 8.12 50.74
N LEU A 237 31.17 8.88 49.94
CA LEU A 237 32.19 9.82 50.42
C LEU A 237 31.58 10.95 51.26
N GLU A 238 30.46 11.52 50.82
CA GLU A 238 29.71 12.54 51.57
C GLU A 238 29.23 12.00 52.93
N LYS A 239 28.66 10.78 52.96
CA LYS A 239 28.28 10.13 54.23
C LYS A 239 29.49 9.84 55.13
N ARG A 240 30.63 9.47 54.55
CA ARG A 240 31.87 9.26 55.30
C ARG A 240 32.38 10.57 55.89
N LEU A 241 32.38 11.65 55.10
CA LEU A 241 32.75 12.98 55.56
C LEU A 241 31.82 13.48 56.67
N SER A 242 30.51 13.31 56.52
CA SER A 242 29.56 13.71 57.56
C SER A 242 29.79 12.93 58.86
N GLY A 243 30.01 11.61 58.78
CA GLY A 243 30.33 10.79 59.94
C GLY A 243 31.66 11.18 60.62
N LEU A 244 32.71 11.46 59.84
CA LEU A 244 33.96 11.99 60.38
C LEU A 244 33.79 13.36 61.04
N ASN A 245 32.96 14.24 60.46
CA ASN A 245 32.73 15.58 61.00
C ASN A 245 31.90 15.53 62.29
N GLU A 246 30.94 14.62 62.40
CA GLU A 246 30.20 14.34 63.65
C GLU A 246 31.13 13.78 64.75
N GLN A 247 32.05 12.88 64.40
CA GLN A 247 33.07 12.38 65.33
C GLN A 247 34.01 13.50 65.79
N LEU A 248 34.48 14.35 64.88
CA LEU A 248 35.31 15.52 65.20
C LEU A 248 34.57 16.52 66.10
N THR A 249 33.28 16.75 65.85
CA THR A 249 32.47 17.66 66.66
C THR A 249 32.21 17.09 68.06
N SER A 250 32.00 15.77 68.16
CA SER A 250 31.90 15.06 69.44
C SER A 250 33.22 15.13 70.21
N GLN A 251 34.37 14.86 69.57
CA GLN A 251 35.68 15.02 70.20
C GLN A 251 35.97 16.47 70.63
N LYS A 252 35.58 17.45 69.81
CA LYS A 252 35.72 18.88 70.14
C LYS A 252 34.91 19.28 71.38
N LYS A 253 33.76 18.64 71.62
CA LYS A 253 32.94 18.84 72.82
C LYS A 253 33.57 18.25 74.07
N ASP A 254 34.30 17.14 73.93
CA ASP A 254 35.06 16.52 75.03
C ASP A 254 36.39 17.24 75.34
N LEU A 255 36.91 18.03 74.39
CA LEU A 255 38.16 18.79 74.52
C LEU A 255 38.01 20.21 75.14
N VAL A 256 36.79 20.67 75.43
CA VAL A 256 36.54 22.00 76.00
C VAL A 256 37.17 22.24 77.40
N PRO A 257 37.46 21.24 78.26
CA PRO A 257 38.15 21.51 79.52
C PRO A 257 39.68 21.63 79.43
N ALA A 258 40.32 21.38 78.26
CA ALA A 258 41.78 21.24 78.17
C ALA A 258 42.52 22.48 77.61
N ILE A 259 41.83 23.57 77.30
CA ILE A 259 42.44 24.80 76.74
C ILE A 259 42.35 25.94 77.77
N THR A 260 43.17 25.86 78.81
CA THR A 260 43.39 26.99 79.74
C THR A 260 44.85 27.45 79.82
N ASP A 261 45.76 26.92 78.99
CA ASP A 261 47.21 27.17 79.15
C ASP A 261 47.91 27.89 77.95
N ILE A 262 47.16 28.62 77.12
CA ILE A 262 47.71 29.44 76.02
C ILE A 262 48.21 30.84 76.50
N GLY A 263 48.15 31.12 77.80
CA GLY A 263 48.65 32.35 78.43
C GLY A 263 50.14 32.35 78.82
N SER A 264 50.98 31.51 78.21
CA SER A 264 52.35 31.29 78.70
C SER A 264 53.28 32.53 78.55
N PRO A 265 54.00 32.96 79.62
CA PRO A 265 54.85 34.16 79.62
C PRO A 265 56.03 34.20 78.63
N TRP A 266 56.34 33.11 77.93
CA TRP A 266 57.43 33.03 76.95
C TRP A 266 56.95 33.40 75.53
N ALA A 267 55.71 33.07 75.18
CA ALA A 267 55.13 33.38 73.86
C ALA A 267 54.92 34.89 73.69
N GLN A 268 54.50 35.55 74.78
CA GLN A 268 54.35 37.00 74.81
C GLN A 268 55.69 37.73 74.62
N ARG A 269 56.76 37.25 75.27
CA ARG A 269 58.12 37.83 75.13
C ARG A 269 58.70 37.68 73.72
N LEU A 270 58.48 36.55 73.05
CA LEU A 270 58.95 36.37 71.67
C LEU A 270 58.17 37.25 70.68
N ARG A 271 56.87 37.43 70.90
CA ARG A 271 56.04 38.31 70.07
C ARG A 271 56.47 39.76 70.19
N GLU A 272 56.69 40.26 71.40
CA GLU A 272 57.22 41.61 71.64
C GLU A 272 58.57 41.81 70.96
N ARG A 273 59.48 40.81 71.03
CA ARG A 273 60.78 40.88 70.37
C ARG A 273 60.69 40.86 68.84
N LEU A 274 59.72 40.16 68.28
CA LEU A 274 59.48 40.14 66.83
C LEU A 274 58.96 41.50 66.35
N ILE A 275 58.06 42.12 67.11
CA ILE A 275 57.54 43.46 66.83
C ILE A 275 58.67 44.50 66.85
N ASP A 276 59.55 44.45 67.85
CA ASP A 276 60.70 45.36 67.98
C ASP A 276 61.69 45.22 66.80
N LEU A 277 62.08 43.99 66.47
CA LEU A 277 62.97 43.74 65.32
C LEU A 277 62.35 44.17 63.99
N ASN A 278 61.05 43.97 63.80
CA ASN A 278 60.37 44.40 62.58
C ASN A 278 60.26 45.93 62.51
N THR A 279 60.09 46.60 63.65
CA THR A 279 60.09 48.07 63.74
C THR A 279 61.45 48.64 63.33
N GLN A 280 62.55 48.06 63.84
CA GLN A 280 63.91 48.44 63.47
C GLN A 280 64.21 48.18 61.98
N TYR A 281 63.63 47.11 61.39
CA TYR A 281 63.75 46.81 59.96
C TYR A 281 63.10 47.91 59.11
N MET A 282 61.88 48.29 59.49
CA MET A 282 61.10 49.28 58.76
C MET A 282 61.68 50.69 58.90
N GLU A 283 62.29 51.01 60.05
CA GLU A 283 63.01 52.28 60.25
C GLU A 283 64.24 52.40 59.33
N LEU A 284 65.08 51.36 59.27
CA LEU A 284 66.24 51.34 58.39
C LEU A 284 65.84 51.37 56.90
N LYS A 285 64.73 50.70 56.55
CA LYS A 285 64.16 50.77 55.20
C LYS A 285 63.67 52.17 54.85
N ALA A 286 63.01 52.86 55.78
CA ALA A 286 62.54 54.23 55.62
C ALA A 286 63.70 55.25 55.48
N GLN A 287 64.85 54.98 56.08
CA GLN A 287 66.08 55.78 55.94
C GLN A 287 66.80 55.57 54.58
N GLY A 288 66.25 54.77 53.67
CA GLY A 288 66.74 54.61 52.30
C GLY A 288 67.87 53.60 52.13
N TYR A 289 68.08 52.71 53.11
CA TYR A 289 69.06 51.64 52.99
C TYR A 289 68.57 50.57 51.99
N PRO A 290 69.42 50.15 51.02
CA PRO A 290 69.09 49.04 50.12
C PRO A 290 68.89 47.73 50.89
N ASP A 291 67.97 46.87 50.41
CA ASP A 291 67.64 45.58 51.06
C ASP A 291 68.86 44.65 51.20
N ASP A 292 69.92 44.82 50.39
CA ASP A 292 71.16 44.03 50.43
C ASP A 292 72.25 44.60 51.37
N HIS A 293 71.94 45.67 52.10
CA HIS A 293 72.87 46.24 53.08
C HIS A 293 73.14 45.24 54.23
N PRO A 294 74.39 45.06 54.70
CA PRO A 294 74.73 44.06 55.71
C PRO A 294 73.84 44.09 56.96
N LYS A 295 73.52 45.30 57.46
CA LYS A 295 72.64 45.48 58.62
C LYS A 295 71.18 45.04 58.38
N MET A 296 70.66 45.19 57.17
CA MET A 296 69.29 44.77 56.81
C MET A 296 69.21 43.24 56.73
N ARG A 297 70.27 42.61 56.20
CA ARG A 297 70.40 41.14 56.15
C ARG A 297 70.49 40.53 57.54
N ASP A 298 71.26 41.15 58.43
CA ASP A 298 71.37 40.70 59.82
C ASP A 298 70.02 40.79 60.55
N LEU A 299 69.27 41.88 60.35
CA LEU A 299 67.95 42.03 60.95
C LEU A 299 66.93 41.03 60.41
N SER A 300 66.89 40.85 59.08
CA SER A 300 66.04 39.86 58.42
C SER A 300 66.38 38.43 58.89
N SER A 301 67.67 38.12 59.05
CA SER A 301 68.11 36.85 59.64
C SER A 301 67.62 36.68 61.08
N ASN A 302 67.68 37.74 61.90
CA ASN A 302 67.20 37.70 63.28
C ASN A 302 65.68 37.56 63.38
N ILE A 303 64.91 38.23 62.52
CA ILE A 303 63.45 38.06 62.43
C ILE A 303 63.11 36.60 62.08
N ASN A 304 63.80 36.04 61.09
CA ASN A 304 63.57 34.65 60.69
C ASN A 304 63.96 33.64 61.78
N LYS A 305 65.02 33.90 62.55
CA LYS A 305 65.38 33.07 63.71
C LYS A 305 64.31 33.11 64.78
N VAL A 306 63.78 34.28 65.14
CA VAL A 306 62.71 34.42 66.15
C VAL A 306 61.41 33.75 65.67
N LYS A 307 61.05 33.88 64.38
CA LYS A 307 59.91 33.16 63.78
C LYS A 307 60.07 31.64 63.86
N THR A 308 61.28 31.16 63.57
CA THR A 308 61.58 29.71 63.62
C THR A 308 61.55 29.19 65.06
N GLU A 309 62.10 29.93 66.01
CA GLU A 309 62.08 29.56 67.44
C GLU A 309 60.65 29.51 68.00
N LEU A 310 59.79 30.46 67.58
CA LEU A 310 58.38 30.47 67.95
C LEU A 310 57.65 29.24 67.38
N LYS A 311 57.91 28.90 66.11
CA LYS A 311 57.35 27.70 65.45
C LYS A 311 57.80 26.42 66.14
N GLU A 312 59.09 26.29 66.47
CA GLU A 312 59.62 25.10 67.14
C GLU A 312 59.07 24.92 68.55
N LYS A 313 58.96 26.00 69.33
CA LYS A 313 58.38 25.94 70.68
C LYS A 313 56.89 25.64 70.64
N ALA A 314 56.15 26.19 69.68
CA ALA A 314 54.74 25.86 69.45
C ALA A 314 54.56 24.38 69.03
N LEU A 315 55.42 23.87 68.13
CA LEU A 315 55.41 22.45 67.73
C LEU A 315 55.75 21.52 68.89
N LYS A 316 56.74 21.87 69.73
CA LYS A 316 57.13 21.03 70.89
C LYS A 316 56.02 20.93 71.93
N ILE A 317 55.23 21.98 72.15
CA ILE A 317 54.06 21.92 73.04
C ILE A 317 52.93 21.11 72.39
N ALA A 318 52.65 21.34 71.10
CA ALA A 318 51.64 20.59 70.35
C ALA A 318 51.97 19.09 70.18
N GLN A 319 53.24 18.72 70.30
CA GLN A 319 53.70 17.32 70.31
C GLN A 319 53.80 16.72 71.73
N GLY A 320 53.89 17.58 72.76
CA GLY A 320 53.96 17.17 74.17
C GLY A 320 52.60 16.89 74.80
N GLU A 321 51.52 17.49 74.28
CA GLU A 321 50.15 17.18 74.66
C GLU A 321 49.35 16.74 73.43
N VAL A 322 48.79 15.54 73.52
CA VAL A 322 48.24 14.76 72.42
C VAL A 322 47.09 15.48 71.72
N GLY A 323 47.23 15.68 70.41
CA GLY A 323 46.14 15.45 69.46
C GLY A 323 45.29 16.65 69.02
N ALA A 324 45.90 17.71 68.49
CA ALA A 324 45.19 18.67 67.64
C ALA A 324 46.13 19.20 66.54
N ASN A 325 45.69 19.13 65.28
CA ASN A 325 46.52 19.44 64.10
C ASN A 325 46.88 20.95 64.07
N PRO A 326 48.11 21.36 64.38
CA PRO A 326 48.44 22.73 64.78
C PRO A 326 48.80 23.66 63.61
N ILE A 327 48.80 23.15 62.37
CA ILE A 327 49.36 23.87 61.22
C ILE A 327 48.45 25.03 60.76
N THR A 328 47.13 24.84 60.76
CA THR A 328 46.18 25.84 60.24
C THR A 328 46.04 27.07 61.14
N GLN A 329 46.28 26.93 62.45
CA GLN A 329 46.28 28.07 63.38
C GLN A 329 47.61 28.82 63.40
N ILE A 330 48.73 28.16 63.07
CA ILE A 330 50.04 28.80 62.95
C ILE A 330 50.14 29.63 61.66
N GLU A 331 49.63 29.14 60.53
CA GLU A 331 49.60 29.92 59.27
C GLU A 331 48.84 31.24 59.44
N LYS A 332 47.69 31.21 60.11
CA LYS A 332 46.87 32.40 60.32
C LYS A 332 47.49 33.45 61.24
N LEU A 333 48.40 33.04 62.14
CA LEU A 333 49.12 33.93 63.06
C LEU A 333 50.44 34.47 62.49
N ILE A 334 50.90 33.94 61.34
CA ILE A 334 52.12 34.38 60.66
C ILE A 334 51.81 35.39 59.55
N GLU A 335 50.59 35.36 59.01
CA GLU A 335 50.14 36.25 57.93
C GLU A 335 49.51 37.57 58.40
N GLU A 336 49.09 37.67 59.67
CA GLU A 336 48.77 38.95 60.36
C GLU A 336 50.01 39.53 61.05
#